data_AF-A0A9J6CJG5-F1
#
_entry.id   AF-A0A9J6CJG5-F1
#
_cell.length_a   1.000
_cell.length_b   1.000
_cell.length_c   1.000
_cell.angle_alpha   90.00
_cell.angle_beta   90.00
_cell.angle_gamma   90.00
#
_symmetry.space_group_name_H-M   'P 1'
#
loop_
_entity.id
_entity.type
_entity.pdbx_description
1 polymer ?
#
loop_
_entity_poly.entity_id
_entity_poly.type
_entity_poly.pdbx_seq_one_letter_code
_entity_poly.pdbx_strand_id
1 'polypeptide(L)'
;MASERLLARVILRNALARRNYASHGRRHKIATMNDLPVPEGDFFALHAQRQRRNNTILAVGVVSFLSSLWAWKQSGLLNLNWGPPDTYE
;
A
#
# COMPACT_ATOMS: atom_id res chain seq x y z
N MET A 1 -5.44 -5.15 -23.25
CA MET A 1 -4.21 -5.75 -23.83
C MET A 1 -2.90 -5.35 -23.14
N ALA A 2 -2.49 -4.08 -23.05
CA ALA A 2 -1.20 -3.72 -22.40
C ALA A 2 -1.21 -3.88 -20.87
N SER A 3 -2.31 -3.49 -20.21
CA SER A 3 -2.49 -3.61 -18.75
C SER A 3 -2.46 -5.06 -18.26
N GLU A 4 -3.11 -5.98 -18.98
CA GLU A 4 -3.14 -7.41 -18.65
C GLU A 4 -1.74 -8.04 -18.69
N ARG A 5 -0.90 -7.60 -19.64
CA ARG A 5 0.51 -8.03 -19.73
C ARG A 5 1.34 -7.50 -18.56
N LEU A 6 1.03 -6.32 -18.04
CA LEU A 6 1.69 -5.75 -16.86
C LEU A 6 1.27 -6.49 -15.58
N LEU A 7 -0.03 -6.78 -15.42
CA LEU A 7 -0.54 -7.56 -14.30
C LEU A 7 0.02 -8.98 -14.29
N ALA A 8 0.04 -9.65 -15.45
CA ALA A 8 0.64 -10.97 -15.60
C ALA A 8 2.12 -10.97 -15.20
N ARG A 9 2.90 -9.95 -15.58
CA ARG A 9 4.32 -9.81 -15.18
C ARG A 9 4.50 -9.63 -13.67
N VAL A 10 3.66 -8.85 -13.01
CA VAL A 10 3.72 -8.66 -11.55
C VAL A 10 3.38 -9.96 -10.82
N ILE A 11 2.35 -10.67 -11.28
CA ILE A 11 1.94 -11.97 -10.72
C ILE A 11 3.06 -13.02 -10.91
N LEU A 12 3.63 -13.12 -12.11
CA LEU A 12 4.72 -14.06 -12.40
C LEU A 12 5.96 -13.76 -11.54
N ARG A 13 6.33 -12.49 -11.41
CA ARG A 13 7.48 -12.06 -10.61
C ARG A 13 7.29 -12.39 -9.13
N ASN A 14 6.10 -12.20 -8.58
CA ASN A 14 5.80 -12.52 -7.19
C ASN A 14 5.69 -14.03 -6.94
N ALA A 15 5.20 -14.80 -7.92
CA ALA A 15 5.13 -16.25 -7.85
C ALA A 15 6.53 -16.90 -7.90
N LEU A 16 7.42 -16.38 -8.76
CA LEU A 16 8.80 -16.84 -8.89
C LEU A 16 9.72 -16.33 -7.76
N ALA A 17 9.35 -15.22 -7.11
CA ALA A 17 10.04 -14.73 -5.91
C ALA A 17 9.70 -15.51 -4.63
N ARG A 18 8.95 -16.63 -4.71
CA ARG A 18 8.82 -17.58 -3.61
C ARG A 18 10.18 -18.18 -3.30
N ARG A 19 10.84 -17.52 -2.36
CA ARG A 19 11.97 -17.91 -1.52
C ARG A 19 12.26 -19.43 -1.52
N ASN A 20 13.23 -19.85 -2.31
CA ASN A 20 13.81 -21.20 -2.30
C ASN A 20 14.75 -21.43 -1.08
N TYR A 21 14.40 -20.96 0.12
CA TYR A 21 15.23 -21.17 1.30
C TYR A 21 15.07 -22.57 1.92
N ALA A 22 14.12 -23.37 1.44
CA ALA A 22 13.87 -24.73 1.91
C ALA A 22 13.66 -25.69 0.73
N SER A 23 14.63 -25.74 -0.19
CA SER A 23 14.72 -26.88 -1.11
C SER A 23 15.10 -28.11 -0.29
N HIS A 24 14.16 -29.04 -0.16
CA HIS A 24 14.33 -30.33 0.51
C HIS A 24 15.51 -31.07 -0.16
N GLY A 25 16.64 -31.20 0.54
CA GLY A 25 17.83 -31.92 0.05
C GLY A 25 19.16 -31.17 0.07
N ARG A 26 19.21 -29.88 0.43
CA ARG A 26 20.49 -29.19 0.68
C ARG A 26 20.84 -29.22 2.16
N ARG A 27 22.05 -29.67 2.48
CA ARG A 27 22.68 -29.68 3.82
C ARG A 27 22.40 -28.35 4.53
N HIS A 28 21.42 -28.32 5.43
CA HIS A 28 21.05 -27.11 6.16
C HIS A 28 22.21 -26.77 7.11
N LYS A 29 22.97 -25.71 6.82
CA LYS A 29 23.84 -25.13 7.83
C LYS A 29 22.94 -24.60 8.94
N ILE A 30 23.26 -24.91 10.20
CA ILE A 30 22.63 -24.28 11.35
C ILE A 30 22.94 -22.79 11.21
N ALA A 31 21.90 -21.98 11.00
CA ALA A 31 22.05 -20.53 10.92
C ALA A 31 22.48 -20.04 12.30
N THR A 32 23.73 -19.60 12.41
CA THR A 32 24.27 -18.98 13.62
C THR A 32 24.08 -17.47 13.53
N MET A 33 24.16 -16.76 14.66
CA MET A 33 24.02 -15.29 14.68
C MET A 33 25.02 -14.59 13.74
N ASN A 34 26.16 -15.23 13.47
CA ASN A 34 27.20 -14.74 12.57
C ASN A 34 26.83 -14.81 11.08
N ASP A 35 25.79 -15.58 10.73
CA ASP A 35 25.28 -15.69 9.35
C ASP A 35 24.21 -14.63 9.03
N LEU A 36 23.86 -13.78 10.01
CA LEU A 36 22.93 -12.68 9.78
C LEU A 36 23.62 -11.59 8.96
N PRO A 37 22.99 -11.08 7.90
CA PRO A 37 23.54 -9.95 7.17
C PRO A 37 23.65 -8.76 8.12
N VAL A 38 24.84 -8.16 8.17
CA VAL A 38 25.01 -6.87 8.84
C VAL A 38 24.16 -5.86 8.06
N PRO A 39 23.32 -5.05 8.71
CA PRO A 39 22.54 -4.06 8.00
C PRO A 39 23.48 -3.09 7.27
N GLU A 40 23.48 -3.16 5.94
CA GLU A 40 24.26 -2.28 5.08
C GLU A 40 23.46 -1.02 4.73
N GLY A 41 24.06 0.16 4.94
CA GLY A 41 23.49 1.45 4.55
C GLY A 41 23.01 2.35 5.71
N ASP A 42 22.74 3.61 5.38
CA ASP A 42 22.25 4.60 6.34
C ASP A 42 20.75 4.40 6.62
N PHE A 43 20.44 4.04 7.88
CA PHE A 43 19.08 3.87 8.35
C PHE A 43 18.22 5.13 8.14
N PHE A 44 18.81 6.32 8.33
CA PHE A 44 18.08 7.57 8.24
C PHE A 44 17.66 7.87 6.81
N ALA A 45 18.55 7.70 5.83
CA ALA A 45 18.24 7.86 4.42
C ALA A 45 17.10 6.94 3.97
N LEU A 46 17.16 5.66 4.35
CA LEU A 46 16.14 4.67 4.02
C LEU A 46 14.81 4.97 4.72
N HIS A 47 14.83 5.40 5.98
CA HIS A 47 13.64 5.83 6.70
C HIS A 47 12.98 7.04 6.04
N ALA A 48 13.76 8.08 5.71
CA ALA A 48 13.27 9.28 5.05
C ALA A 48 12.63 8.98 3.69
N GLN A 49 13.22 8.08 2.90
CA GLN A 49 12.65 7.65 1.62
C GLN A 49 11.30 6.95 1.81
N ARG A 50 11.20 6.03 2.78
CA ARG A 50 9.95 5.34 3.10
C ARG A 50 8.88 6.31 3.60
N GLN A 51 9.26 7.25 4.46
CA GLN A 51 8.36 8.26 4.99
C GLN A 51 7.79 9.16 3.88
N ARG A 52 8.63 9.62 2.94
CA ARG A 52 8.18 10.37 1.77
C ARG A 52 7.15 9.60 0.95
N ARG A 53 7.42 8.31 0.69
CA ARG A 53 6.47 7.44 -0.04
C ARG A 53 5.15 7.26 0.69
N ASN A 54 5.17 7.06 2.00
CA ASN A 54 3.94 6.90 2.78
C ASN A 54 3.13 8.19 2.80
N ASN A 55 3.80 9.34 2.98
CA ASN A 55 3.15 10.64 2.97
C ASN A 55 2.54 10.98 1.61
N THR A 56 3.17 10.59 0.49
CA THR A 56 2.56 10.81 -0.83
C THR A 56 1.32 9.95 -1.03
N ILE A 57 1.34 8.68 -0.63
CA ILE A 57 0.17 7.80 -0.69
C ILE A 57 -0.96 8.36 0.19
N LEU A 58 -0.62 8.81 1.41
CA LEU A 58 -1.58 9.42 2.33
C LEU A 58 -2.21 10.67 1.72
N ALA A 59 -1.40 11.59 1.16
CA ALA A 59 -1.90 12.81 0.54
C ALA A 59 -2.86 12.52 -0.62
N VAL A 60 -2.51 11.56 -1.49
CA VAL A 60 -3.37 11.14 -2.60
C VAL A 60 -4.71 10.59 -2.08
N GLY A 61 -4.67 9.76 -1.03
CA GLY A 61 -5.88 9.22 -0.41
C GLY A 61 -6.78 10.29 0.22
N VAL A 62 -6.19 11.28 0.88
CA VAL A 62 -6.95 12.41 1.46
C VAL A 62 -7.61 13.23 0.36
N VAL A 63 -6.90 13.56 -0.71
CA VAL A 63 -7.45 14.34 -1.83
C VAL A 63 -8.56 13.58 -2.55
N SER A 64 -8.39 12.28 -2.80
CA SER A 64 -9.43 11.47 -3.46
C SER A 64 -10.67 11.33 -2.58
N PHE A 65 -10.50 11.19 -1.27
CA PHE A 65 -11.60 11.10 -0.33
C PHE A 65 -12.40 12.41 -0.24
N LEU A 66 -11.72 13.55 -0.10
CA LEU A 66 -12.37 14.86 -0.02
C LEU A 66 -13.11 15.21 -1.31
N SER A 67 -12.52 14.92 -2.48
CA SER A 67 -13.19 15.14 -3.76
C SER A 67 -14.43 14.24 -3.92
N SER A 68 -14.36 12.99 -3.46
CA SER A 68 -15.50 12.08 -3.47
C SER A 68 -16.64 12.57 -2.57
N LEU A 69 -16.32 13.02 -1.34
CA LEU A 69 -17.30 13.60 -0.42
C LEU A 69 -17.95 14.86 -1.00
N TRP A 70 -17.16 15.72 -1.65
CA TRP A 70 -17.67 16.92 -2.29
C TRP A 70 -18.64 16.56 -3.43
N ALA A 71 -18.28 15.60 -4.28
CA ALA A 71 -19.15 15.12 -5.35
C ALA A 71 -20.45 14.51 -4.81
N TRP A 72 -20.39 13.73 -3.73
CA TRP A 72 -21.57 13.15 -3.08
C TRP A 72 -22.50 14.19 -2.45
N LYS A 73 -21.93 15.27 -1.89
CA LYS A 73 -22.74 16.38 -1.37
C LYS A 73 -23.50 17.07 -2.50
N GLN A 74 -22.83 17.32 -3.64
CA GLN A 74 -23.44 17.97 -4.80
C GLN A 74 -24.49 17.10 -5.49
N SER A 75 -24.31 15.77 -5.50
CA SER A 75 -25.26 14.87 -6.13
C SER A 75 -26.56 14.68 -5.35
N GLY A 76 -26.67 15.22 -4.14
CA GLY A 76 -27.86 15.09 -3.29
C GLY A 76 -28.12 13.66 -2.81
N LEU A 77 -27.15 12.75 -2.98
CA LEU A 77 -27.29 11.33 -2.60
C LEU A 77 -27.26 11.14 -1.08
N LEU A 78 -26.61 12.06 -0.37
CA LEU A 78 -26.53 12.09 1.09
C LEU A 78 -27.28 13.31 1.62
N ASN A 79 -28.51 13.11 2.09
CA ASN A 79 -29.21 14.10 2.89
C ASN A 79 -28.83 13.91 4.36
N LEU A 80 -27.97 14.77 4.88
CA LEU A 80 -27.45 14.65 6.24
C LEU A 80 -28.38 15.22 7.32
N ASN A 81 -29.61 15.66 6.99
CA ASN A 81 -30.64 16.13 7.94
C ASN A 81 -30.06 16.83 9.18
N TRP A 82 -29.18 17.80 8.94
CA TRP A 82 -28.30 18.35 9.97
C TRP A 82 -28.99 19.35 10.90
N GLY A 83 -30.24 19.72 10.59
CA GLY A 83 -31.03 20.66 11.35
C GLY A 83 -32.51 20.32 11.28
N PRO A 84 -33.33 20.96 12.13
CA PRO A 84 -34.77 20.84 12.06
C PRO A 84 -35.27 21.26 10.67
N PRO A 85 -36.32 20.62 10.14
CA PRO A 85 -36.87 20.99 8.84
C PRO A 85 -37.36 22.44 8.88
N ASP A 86 -37.10 23.18 7.80
CA ASP A 86 -37.46 24.60 7.69
C ASP A 86 -38.97 24.85 7.70
N THR A 87 -39.78 23.80 7.49
CA THR A 87 -41.23 23.86 7.48
C THR A 87 -41.85 22.68 8.23
N TYR A 88 -42.75 22.99 9.16
CA TYR A 88 -43.69 22.05 9.76
C TYR A 88 -44.99 22.13 8.94
N GLU A 89 -45.18 21.19 8.02
CA GLU A 89 -46.51 20.82 7.54
C GLU A 89 -47.01 19.59 8.31
#